data_AF-A0A0X8HWQ5-F1
#
_entry.id   AF-A0A0X8HWQ5-F1
#
_cell.length_a   1.000
_cell.length_b   1.000
_cell.length_c   1.000
_cell.angle_alpha   90.00
_cell.angle_beta   90.00
_cell.angle_gamma   90.00
#
_symmetry.space_group_name_H-M   'P 1'
#
loop_
_entity.id
_entity.type
_entity.pdbx_description
1 polymer ?
#
loop_
_entity_poly.entity_id
_entity_poly.type
_entity_poly.pdbx_seq_one_letter_code
_entity_poly.pdbx_strand_id
1 'polypeptide(L)'
;MVKKQIIRKKAKTQKTNVKKQKAIWTIGHNLTLWCGLIYMLSDVYGWITLLRSRSWKALLWTFTRTPIAPTNWIFGSIRYIPKVCYRLSLIGVLCSHSVTSWQNWSHLNPTVYDLLSTDNFQNLLIAIVWLFTGSSVFKLVPFIATSYLHLTKKATATEREVTKQNRRLLHCIAYSEIFVLLSLVLDTLLFKGIAGFTLIFYVTIFWLKLNFSPYVQNTALYALNKFDGVIPASRKKQWQSTKDFLINSAREREATREKVRLRL
;
A
#
# COMPACT_ATOMS: atom_id res chain seq x y z
N MET A 1 16.93 4.31 19.47
CA MET A 1 16.35 4.33 20.83
C MET A 1 15.27 3.25 20.94
N VAL A 2 15.53 2.21 21.73
CA VAL A 2 14.65 1.05 21.89
C VAL A 2 13.54 1.39 22.89
N LYS A 3 12.27 1.28 22.50
CA LYS A 3 11.14 1.31 23.45
C LYS A 3 10.69 -0.12 23.73
N LYS A 4 10.85 -0.50 25.00
CA LYS A 4 10.29 -1.70 25.63
C LYS A 4 8.80 -1.76 25.26
N GLN A 5 8.33 -2.82 24.60
CA GLN A 5 6.89 -3.09 24.50
C GLN A 5 6.39 -3.39 25.91
N ILE A 6 6.01 -2.35 26.65
CA ILE A 6 5.33 -2.49 27.93
C ILE A 6 3.90 -2.93 27.58
N ILE A 7 3.69 -4.24 27.54
CA ILE A 7 2.39 -4.86 27.33
C ILE A 7 1.52 -4.51 28.54
N ARG A 8 0.84 -3.36 28.49
CA ARG A 8 -0.18 -2.99 29.47
C ARG A 8 -1.44 -3.79 29.16
N LYS A 9 -1.57 -4.97 29.80
CA LYS A 9 -2.74 -5.84 29.65
C LYS A 9 -3.98 -5.10 30.18
N LYS A 10 -5.05 -5.05 29.39
CA LYS A 10 -6.35 -4.54 29.82
C LYS A 10 -7.13 -5.65 30.55
N ALA A 11 -7.97 -5.28 31.52
CA ALA A 11 -8.92 -6.23 32.11
C ALA A 11 -9.84 -6.82 31.02
N LYS A 12 -10.14 -8.13 31.11
CA LYS A 12 -10.85 -8.93 30.09
C LYS A 12 -12.07 -8.16 29.56
N THR A 13 -11.94 -7.58 28.37
CA THR A 13 -13.06 -6.91 27.71
C THR A 13 -13.85 -7.96 26.93
N GLN A 14 -15.18 -7.84 27.06
CA GLN A 14 -16.30 -8.57 26.45
C GLN A 14 -16.00 -9.48 25.24
N LYS A 15 -16.59 -10.68 25.24
CA LYS A 15 -16.51 -11.73 24.21
C LYS A 15 -16.94 -11.20 22.83
N THR A 16 -16.03 -10.54 22.11
CA THR A 16 -16.30 -9.99 20.78
C THR A 16 -16.66 -11.11 19.81
N ASN A 17 -17.65 -10.88 18.95
CA ASN A 17 -18.16 -11.89 18.04
C ASN A 17 -17.17 -12.14 16.89
N VAL A 18 -16.18 -13.01 17.12
CA VAL A 18 -15.07 -13.33 16.20
C VAL A 18 -15.57 -13.74 14.81
N LYS A 19 -16.74 -14.41 14.73
CA LYS A 19 -17.38 -14.77 13.46
C LYS A 19 -17.74 -13.54 12.62
N LYS A 20 -18.33 -12.50 13.24
CA LYS A 20 -18.68 -11.23 12.56
C LYS A 20 -17.43 -10.50 12.08
N GLN A 21 -16.38 -10.44 12.91
CA GLN A 21 -15.10 -9.82 12.52
C GLN A 21 -14.46 -10.53 11.33
N LYS A 22 -14.42 -11.88 11.35
CA LYS A 22 -13.92 -12.67 10.23
C LYS A 22 -14.73 -12.44 8.95
N ALA A 23 -16.06 -12.34 9.07
CA ALA A 23 -16.91 -12.03 7.92
C ALA A 23 -16.60 -10.65 7.32
N ILE A 24 -16.52 -9.60 8.16
CA ILE A 24 -16.17 -8.23 7.71
C ILE A 24 -14.78 -8.21 7.06
N TRP A 25 -13.82 -8.90 7.65
CA TRP A 25 -12.46 -9.01 7.13
C TRP A 25 -12.42 -9.67 5.75
N THR A 26 -13.10 -10.81 5.58
CA THR A 26 -13.19 -11.53 4.31
C THR A 26 -13.93 -10.71 3.25
N ILE A 27 -15.04 -10.07 3.63
CA ILE A 27 -15.80 -9.18 2.73
C ILE A 27 -14.93 -8.00 2.29
N GLY A 28 -14.18 -7.38 3.20
CA GLY A 28 -13.30 -6.25 2.90
C GLY A 28 -12.22 -6.60 1.88
N HIS A 29 -11.54 -7.75 2.05
CA HIS A 29 -10.54 -8.20 1.07
C HIS A 29 -11.16 -8.61 -0.27
N ASN A 30 -12.32 -9.27 -0.28
CA ASN A 30 -13.02 -9.60 -1.54
C ASN A 30 -13.49 -8.33 -2.27
N LEU A 31 -14.01 -7.35 -1.55
CA LEU A 31 -14.43 -6.06 -2.11
C LEU A 31 -13.24 -5.33 -2.71
N THR A 32 -12.10 -5.29 -2.00
CA THR A 32 -10.85 -4.71 -2.50
C THR A 32 -10.39 -5.41 -3.77
N LEU A 33 -10.38 -6.73 -3.77
CA LEU A 33 -9.90 -7.54 -4.89
C LEU A 33 -10.78 -7.37 -6.13
N TRP A 34 -12.08 -7.67 -6.02
CA TRP A 34 -12.97 -7.67 -7.17
C TRP A 34 -13.28 -6.27 -7.69
N CYS A 35 -13.64 -5.32 -6.82
CA CYS A 35 -13.89 -3.96 -7.27
C CYS A 35 -12.60 -3.28 -7.76
N GLY A 36 -11.46 -3.58 -7.14
CA GLY A 36 -10.15 -3.10 -7.58
C GLY A 36 -9.79 -3.62 -8.97
N LEU A 37 -9.99 -4.92 -9.24
CA LEU A 37 -9.75 -5.53 -10.54
C LEU A 37 -10.68 -4.97 -11.62
N ILE A 38 -11.98 -4.81 -11.33
CA ILE A 38 -12.94 -4.22 -12.28
C ILE A 38 -12.51 -2.81 -12.68
N TYR A 39 -12.13 -1.98 -11.70
CA TYR A 39 -11.62 -0.63 -11.98
C TYR A 39 -10.33 -0.68 -12.80
N MET A 40 -9.37 -1.52 -12.41
CA MET A 40 -8.09 -1.67 -13.09
C MET A 40 -8.26 -2.06 -14.55
N LEU A 41 -9.08 -3.08 -14.83
CA LEU A 41 -9.36 -3.53 -16.20
C LEU A 41 -10.05 -2.43 -17.02
N SER A 42 -11.01 -1.72 -16.43
CA SER A 42 -11.72 -0.63 -17.09
C SER A 42 -10.81 0.55 -17.45
N ASP A 43 -9.89 0.93 -16.54
CA ASP A 43 -8.97 2.05 -16.78
C ASP A 43 -7.87 1.67 -17.79
N VAL A 44 -7.32 0.45 -17.69
CA VAL A 44 -6.35 -0.08 -18.66
C VAL A 44 -6.98 -0.19 -20.05
N TYR A 45 -8.20 -0.70 -20.16
CA TYR A 45 -8.94 -0.69 -21.43
C TYR A 45 -9.12 0.72 -21.98
N GLY A 46 -9.40 1.69 -21.12
CA GLY A 46 -9.43 3.11 -21.45
C GLY A 46 -8.10 3.66 -21.98
N TRP A 47 -6.95 3.18 -21.47
CA TRP A 47 -5.64 3.57 -21.99
C TRP A 47 -5.32 2.91 -23.32
N ILE A 48 -5.64 1.63 -23.49
CA ILE A 48 -5.43 0.89 -24.75
C ILE A 48 -6.25 1.48 -25.89
N THR A 49 -7.52 1.79 -25.64
CA THR A 49 -8.40 2.41 -26.65
C THR A 49 -7.92 3.82 -27.03
N LEU A 50 -7.37 4.58 -26.08
CA LEU A 50 -6.74 5.88 -26.37
C LEU A 50 -5.46 5.73 -27.20
N LEU A 51 -4.60 4.76 -26.87
CA LEU A 51 -3.40 4.45 -27.65
C LEU A 51 -3.72 4.01 -29.08
N ARG A 52 -4.83 3.31 -29.27
CA ARG A 52 -5.31 2.90 -30.61
C ARG A 52 -5.84 4.08 -31.42
N SER A 53 -6.48 5.05 -30.76
CA SER A 53 -7.15 6.17 -31.44
C SER A 53 -6.32 7.45 -31.52
N ARG A 54 -5.25 7.59 -30.74
CA ARG A 54 -4.38 8.76 -30.69
C ARG A 54 -2.92 8.37 -30.48
N SER A 55 -2.01 9.28 -30.83
CA SER A 55 -0.58 9.09 -30.58
C SER A 55 -0.28 9.01 -29.07
N TRP A 56 0.76 8.25 -28.72
CA TRP A 56 1.43 8.18 -27.42
C TRP A 56 1.71 9.55 -26.76
N LYS A 57 1.85 10.62 -27.54
CA LYS A 57 1.94 12.00 -27.01
C LYS A 57 0.63 12.44 -26.35
N ALA A 58 -0.53 12.04 -26.89
CA ALA A 58 -1.84 12.38 -26.34
C ALA A 58 -2.06 11.77 -24.95
N LEU A 59 -1.41 10.66 -24.61
CA LEU A 59 -1.47 10.04 -23.27
C LEU A 59 -1.00 11.01 -22.16
N LEU A 60 0.04 11.80 -22.45
CA LEU A 60 0.56 12.82 -21.53
C LEU A 60 -0.43 13.97 -21.31
N TRP A 61 -1.23 14.29 -22.34
CA TRP A 61 -2.20 15.38 -22.34
C TRP A 61 -3.61 14.94 -21.89
N THR A 62 -3.96 13.66 -21.95
CA THR A 62 -5.30 13.15 -21.61
C THR A 62 -5.63 13.08 -20.11
N PHE A 63 -4.78 13.61 -19.23
CA PHE A 63 -5.13 13.73 -17.81
C PHE A 63 -6.26 14.75 -17.54
N THR A 64 -6.56 15.63 -18.51
CA THR A 64 -7.72 16.54 -18.51
C THR A 64 -8.79 16.00 -19.46
N ARG A 65 -9.47 14.91 -19.10
CA ARG A 65 -10.61 14.42 -19.91
C ARG A 65 -11.81 15.37 -19.76
N THR A 66 -12.23 16.01 -20.85
CA THR A 66 -13.62 16.45 -21.01
C THR A 66 -14.46 15.26 -21.51
N PRO A 67 -15.53 14.88 -20.78
CA PRO A 67 -16.47 13.88 -21.24
C PRO A 67 -17.22 14.35 -22.49
N ILE A 68 -17.21 13.57 -23.57
CA ILE A 68 -18.33 13.61 -24.54
C ILE A 68 -19.57 13.20 -23.75
N ALA A 69 -20.62 14.03 -23.80
CA ALA A 69 -21.86 13.81 -23.06
C ALA A 69 -22.56 12.56 -23.60
N PRO A 70 -22.97 11.61 -22.74
CA PRO A 70 -23.69 10.42 -23.18
C PRO A 70 -25.11 10.80 -23.62
N THR A 71 -25.56 10.25 -24.75
CA THR A 71 -26.92 10.44 -25.27
C THR A 71 -27.99 9.71 -24.45
N ASN A 72 -27.65 8.62 -23.75
CA ASN A 72 -28.60 7.86 -22.92
C ASN A 72 -28.16 7.75 -21.46
N TRP A 73 -29.11 7.82 -20.54
CA TRP A 73 -28.89 7.72 -19.09
C TRP A 73 -28.23 6.40 -18.66
N ILE A 74 -28.58 5.27 -19.31
CA ILE A 74 -27.99 3.95 -19.05
C ILE A 74 -26.48 3.95 -19.33
N PHE A 75 -26.06 4.48 -20.49
CA PHE A 75 -24.64 4.63 -20.82
C PHE A 75 -23.93 5.64 -19.91
N GLY A 76 -24.66 6.65 -19.43
CA GLY A 76 -24.19 7.55 -18.37
C GLY A 76 -23.85 6.81 -17.08
N SER A 77 -24.76 5.96 -16.59
CA SER A 77 -24.57 5.18 -15.36
C SER A 77 -23.42 4.19 -15.44
N ILE A 78 -23.27 3.47 -16.56
CA ILE A 78 -22.16 2.52 -16.80
C ILE A 78 -20.80 3.21 -16.68
N ARG A 79 -20.71 4.49 -17.08
CA ARG A 79 -19.47 5.27 -16.99
C ARG A 79 -19.03 5.58 -15.56
N TYR A 80 -19.95 5.60 -14.60
CA TYR A 80 -19.62 5.83 -13.18
C TYR A 80 -19.23 4.55 -12.44
N ILE A 81 -19.58 3.36 -12.97
CA ILE A 81 -19.28 2.08 -12.33
C ILE A 81 -17.79 1.95 -11.95
N PRO A 82 -16.80 2.22 -12.84
CA PRO A 82 -15.40 2.10 -12.45
C PRO A 82 -15.02 3.02 -11.28
N LYS A 83 -15.51 4.27 -11.28
CA LYS A 83 -15.23 5.23 -10.19
C LYS A 83 -15.82 4.76 -8.86
N VAL A 84 -17.03 4.19 -8.89
CA VAL A 84 -17.67 3.60 -7.71
C VAL A 84 -16.89 2.38 -7.24
N CYS A 85 -16.49 1.48 -8.15
CA CYS A 85 -15.66 0.32 -7.83
C CYS A 85 -14.32 0.72 -7.20
N TYR A 86 -13.68 1.80 -7.67
CA TYR A 86 -12.47 2.35 -7.05
C TYR A 86 -12.71 2.72 -5.58
N ARG A 87 -13.77 3.50 -5.30
CA ARG A 87 -14.10 3.92 -3.93
C ARG A 87 -14.49 2.74 -3.04
N LEU A 88 -15.28 1.80 -3.56
CA LEU A 88 -15.64 0.57 -2.84
C LEU A 88 -14.42 -0.29 -2.52
N SER A 89 -13.44 -0.37 -3.43
CA SER A 89 -12.21 -1.11 -3.16
C SER A 89 -11.43 -0.50 -1.98
N LEU A 90 -11.36 0.83 -1.88
CA LEU A 90 -10.72 1.51 -0.75
C LEU A 90 -11.50 1.31 0.56
N ILE A 91 -12.83 1.35 0.51
CA ILE A 91 -13.67 1.01 1.68
C ILE A 91 -13.40 -0.43 2.12
N GLY A 92 -13.19 -1.35 1.19
CA GLY A 92 -12.78 -2.72 1.47
C GLY A 92 -11.47 -2.80 2.26
N VAL A 93 -10.46 -2.03 1.84
CA VAL A 93 -9.17 -1.90 2.54
C VAL A 93 -9.36 -1.35 3.95
N LEU A 94 -10.17 -0.29 4.10
CA LEU A 94 -10.47 0.28 5.41
C LEU A 94 -11.11 -0.77 6.32
N CYS A 95 -12.11 -1.52 5.85
CA CYS A 95 -12.76 -2.56 6.63
C CYS A 95 -11.79 -3.68 7.06
N SER A 96 -11.04 -4.25 6.11
CA SER A 96 -10.16 -5.38 6.41
C SER A 96 -9.01 -4.99 7.34
N HIS A 97 -8.30 -3.90 7.03
CA HIS A 97 -7.18 -3.44 7.85
C HIS A 97 -7.63 -2.87 9.20
N SER A 98 -8.83 -2.29 9.31
CA SER A 98 -9.39 -1.88 10.61
C SER A 98 -9.67 -3.10 11.49
N VAL A 99 -10.25 -4.17 10.93
CA VAL A 99 -10.49 -5.40 11.70
C VAL A 99 -9.18 -6.02 12.18
N THR A 100 -8.17 -6.12 11.30
CA THR A 100 -6.86 -6.66 11.70
C THR A 100 -6.18 -5.79 12.76
N SER A 101 -6.25 -4.46 12.62
CA SER A 101 -5.71 -3.53 13.62
C SER A 101 -6.46 -3.68 14.95
N TRP A 102 -7.79 -3.78 14.92
CA TRP A 102 -8.59 -4.01 16.11
C TRP A 102 -8.23 -5.33 16.79
N GLN A 103 -8.10 -6.43 16.05
CA GLN A 103 -7.75 -7.74 16.61
C GLN A 103 -6.37 -7.77 17.25
N ASN A 104 -5.39 -7.08 16.66
CA ASN A 104 -4.04 -7.00 17.20
C ASN A 104 -3.97 -6.20 18.51
N TRP A 105 -4.82 -5.18 18.64
CA TRP A 105 -4.71 -4.18 19.71
C TRP A 105 -5.86 -4.18 20.73
N SER A 106 -6.93 -4.93 20.51
CA SER A 106 -8.14 -4.94 21.37
C SER A 106 -7.85 -5.25 22.84
N HIS A 107 -6.82 -6.04 23.11
CA HIS A 107 -6.42 -6.49 24.44
C HIS A 107 -5.27 -5.67 25.05
N LEU A 108 -4.76 -4.68 24.30
CA LEU A 108 -3.61 -3.87 24.62
C LEU A 108 -4.01 -2.40 24.69
N ASN A 109 -3.24 -1.58 25.41
CA ASN A 109 -3.33 -0.12 25.33
C ASN A 109 -2.16 0.38 24.47
N PRO A 110 -2.27 0.34 23.12
CA PRO A 110 -1.18 0.78 22.26
C PRO A 110 -0.93 2.27 22.39
N THR A 111 0.34 2.67 22.30
CA THR A 111 0.67 4.07 22.04
C THR A 111 0.49 4.37 20.55
N VAL A 112 0.35 5.64 20.18
CA VAL A 112 0.25 6.08 18.78
C VAL A 112 1.45 5.60 17.95
N TYR A 113 2.64 5.57 18.57
CA TYR A 113 3.85 5.04 17.95
C TYR A 113 3.74 3.55 17.63
N ASP A 114 3.15 2.76 18.53
CA ASP A 114 2.97 1.33 18.31
C ASP A 114 2.03 1.07 17.12
N LEU A 115 0.95 1.86 16.99
CA LEU A 115 0.05 1.80 15.83
C LEU A 115 0.78 2.16 14.53
N LEU A 116 1.48 3.31 14.52
CA LEU A 116 2.22 3.80 13.35
C LEU A 116 3.35 2.85 12.91
N SER A 117 3.85 1.99 13.80
CA SER A 117 4.87 1.00 13.47
C SER A 117 4.34 -0.21 12.70
N THR A 118 3.01 -0.40 12.64
CA THR A 118 2.41 -1.58 11.99
C THR A 118 2.05 -1.32 10.53
N ASP A 119 2.43 -2.26 9.66
CA ASP A 119 2.16 -2.17 8.21
C ASP A 119 0.65 -2.05 7.90
N ASN A 120 -0.19 -2.76 8.67
CA ASN A 120 -1.64 -2.70 8.52
C ASN A 120 -2.21 -1.29 8.79
N PHE A 121 -1.72 -0.62 9.82
CA PHE A 121 -2.17 0.74 10.15
C PHE A 121 -1.63 1.76 9.13
N GLN A 122 -0.38 1.59 8.69
CA GLN A 122 0.20 2.41 7.61
C GLN A 122 -0.62 2.29 6.31
N ASN A 123 -1.00 1.06 5.91
CA ASN A 123 -1.85 0.81 4.75
C ASN A 123 -3.26 1.40 4.92
N LEU A 124 -3.81 1.37 6.13
CA LEU A 124 -5.08 2.03 6.46
C LEU A 124 -4.97 3.56 6.28
N LEU A 125 -3.90 4.19 6.77
CA LEU A 125 -3.68 5.62 6.56
C LEU A 125 -3.55 5.98 5.08
N ILE A 126 -2.81 5.19 4.30
CA ILE A 126 -2.69 5.38 2.84
C ILE A 126 -4.07 5.28 2.18
N ALA A 127 -4.90 4.31 2.56
CA ALA A 127 -6.24 4.15 2.02
C ALA A 127 -7.15 5.35 2.33
N ILE A 128 -7.05 5.94 3.54
CA ILE A 128 -7.76 7.18 3.90
C ILE A 128 -7.35 8.31 2.97
N VAL A 129 -6.04 8.54 2.78
CA VAL A 129 -5.58 9.59 1.86
C VAL A 129 -6.09 9.32 0.43
N TRP A 130 -6.16 8.05 0.01
CA TRP A 130 -6.61 7.71 -1.35
C TRP A 130 -8.10 7.94 -1.55
N LEU A 131 -8.89 7.83 -0.47
CA LEU A 131 -10.33 8.08 -0.49
C LEU A 131 -10.66 9.54 -0.83
N PHE A 132 -9.78 10.48 -0.46
CA PHE A 132 -9.98 11.91 -0.72
C PHE A 132 -9.22 12.43 -1.94
N THR A 133 -8.42 11.59 -2.61
CA THR A 133 -7.62 12.00 -3.79
C THR A 133 -8.17 11.40 -5.08
N GLY A 134 -7.60 11.82 -6.21
CA GLY A 134 -7.99 11.34 -7.54
C GLY A 134 -7.73 9.83 -7.73
N SER A 135 -8.62 9.18 -8.48
CA SER A 135 -8.54 7.74 -8.77
C SER A 135 -7.36 7.43 -9.69
N SER A 136 -6.60 6.40 -9.35
CA SER A 136 -5.45 5.93 -10.14
C SER A 136 -5.27 4.43 -9.95
N VAL A 137 -4.96 3.70 -11.02
CA VAL A 137 -4.71 2.24 -10.96
C VAL A 137 -3.51 1.93 -10.08
N PHE A 138 -2.43 2.70 -10.22
CA PHE A 138 -1.19 2.47 -9.49
C PHE A 138 -1.41 2.48 -7.97
N LYS A 139 -2.29 3.36 -7.50
CA LYS A 139 -2.69 3.48 -6.09
C LYS A 139 -3.35 2.22 -5.52
N LEU A 140 -4.03 1.42 -6.36
CA LEU A 140 -4.75 0.21 -5.93
C LEU A 140 -3.94 -1.07 -6.05
N VAL A 141 -2.97 -1.14 -6.96
CA VAL A 141 -2.17 -2.36 -7.18
C VAL A 141 -1.58 -2.94 -5.88
N PRO A 142 -0.96 -2.15 -4.98
CA PRO A 142 -0.47 -2.67 -3.71
C PRO A 142 -1.57 -3.30 -2.84
N PHE A 143 -2.77 -2.72 -2.82
CA PHE A 143 -3.90 -3.20 -2.03
C PHE A 143 -4.56 -4.45 -2.61
N ILE A 144 -4.65 -4.53 -3.94
CA ILE A 144 -5.15 -5.72 -4.65
C ILE A 144 -4.22 -6.90 -4.38
N ALA A 145 -2.91 -6.70 -4.55
CA ALA A 145 -1.91 -7.74 -4.32
C ALA A 145 -1.85 -8.19 -2.85
N THR A 146 -1.92 -7.23 -1.91
CA THR A 146 -2.00 -7.52 -0.46
C THR A 146 -3.27 -8.30 -0.12
N SER A 147 -4.42 -7.90 -0.66
CA SER A 147 -5.70 -8.61 -0.42
C SER A 147 -5.69 -10.03 -1.01
N TYR A 148 -5.09 -10.21 -2.19
CA TYR A 148 -4.88 -11.53 -2.77
C TYR A 148 -4.02 -12.42 -1.87
N LEU A 149 -2.91 -11.89 -1.33
CA LEU A 149 -2.05 -12.61 -0.40
C LEU A 149 -2.80 -13.03 0.88
N HIS A 150 -3.62 -12.13 1.42
CA HIS A 150 -4.41 -12.42 2.62
C HIS A 150 -5.49 -13.49 2.40
N LEU A 151 -6.15 -13.48 1.25
CA LEU A 151 -7.18 -14.49 0.92
C LEU A 151 -6.58 -15.86 0.56
N THR A 152 -5.39 -15.90 -0.02
CA THR A 152 -4.72 -17.14 -0.45
C THR A 152 -3.90 -17.81 0.65
N LYS A 153 -3.66 -17.12 1.78
CA LYS A 153 -2.95 -17.68 2.93
C LYS A 153 -3.71 -18.87 3.51
N LYS A 154 -3.11 -20.07 3.44
CA LYS A 154 -3.62 -21.25 4.16
C LYS A 154 -3.59 -20.97 5.66
N ALA A 155 -4.67 -21.32 6.36
CA ALA A 155 -4.87 -21.02 7.78
C ALA A 155 -3.77 -21.56 8.72
N THR A 156 -2.99 -22.54 8.27
CA THR A 156 -1.90 -23.18 9.02
C THR A 156 -0.50 -22.69 8.65
N ALA A 157 -0.35 -21.84 7.62
CA ALA A 157 0.96 -21.40 7.15
C ALA A 157 1.57 -20.33 8.06
N THR A 158 2.77 -20.59 8.57
CA THR A 158 3.53 -19.62 9.37
C THR A 158 3.90 -18.43 8.48
N GLU A 159 3.93 -17.19 9.01
CA GLU A 159 4.20 -15.97 8.21
C GLU A 159 5.50 -16.07 7.38
N ARG A 160 6.50 -16.79 7.87
CA ARG A 160 7.78 -17.03 7.17
C ARG A 160 7.62 -17.92 5.94
N GLU A 161 6.75 -18.93 5.99
CA GLU A 161 6.48 -19.83 4.86
C GLU A 161 5.70 -19.09 3.78
N VAL A 162 4.71 -18.28 4.16
CA VAL A 162 3.97 -17.41 3.24
C VAL A 162 4.91 -16.41 2.57
N THR A 163 5.85 -15.85 3.33
CA THR A 163 6.86 -14.90 2.82
C THR A 163 7.83 -15.56 1.83
N LYS A 164 8.30 -16.79 2.12
CA LYS A 164 9.18 -17.54 1.23
C LYS A 164 8.46 -17.97 -0.05
N GLN A 165 7.25 -18.52 0.09
CA GLN A 165 6.46 -19.02 -1.04
C GLN A 165 6.02 -17.90 -1.98
N ASN A 166 5.68 -16.71 -1.43
CA ASN A 166 5.16 -15.59 -2.21
C ASN A 166 6.19 -14.48 -2.47
N ARG A 167 7.50 -14.79 -2.40
CA ARG A 167 8.57 -13.79 -2.56
C ARG A 167 8.39 -12.88 -3.80
N ARG A 168 7.98 -13.46 -4.93
CA ARG A 168 7.71 -12.71 -6.17
C ARG A 168 6.57 -11.68 -6.00
N LEU A 169 5.50 -12.06 -5.32
CA LEU A 169 4.36 -11.19 -5.05
C LEU A 169 4.73 -10.06 -4.08
N LEU A 170 5.53 -10.36 -3.04
CA LEU A 170 6.02 -9.32 -2.12
C LEU A 170 6.90 -8.29 -2.83
N HIS A 171 7.78 -8.72 -3.73
CA HIS A 171 8.53 -7.79 -4.57
C HIS A 171 7.61 -6.99 -5.50
N CYS A 172 6.58 -7.61 -6.09
CA CYS A 172 5.59 -6.90 -6.90
C CYS A 172 4.88 -5.80 -6.10
N ILE A 173 4.45 -6.10 -4.87
CA ILE A 173 3.85 -5.11 -3.95
C ILE A 173 4.82 -3.95 -3.74
N ALA A 174 6.06 -4.23 -3.36
CA ALA A 174 7.05 -3.19 -3.09
C ALA A 174 7.39 -2.34 -4.32
N TYR A 175 7.51 -2.95 -5.51
CA TYR A 175 7.69 -2.22 -6.76
C TYR A 175 6.49 -1.33 -7.08
N SER A 176 5.27 -1.83 -6.84
CA SER A 176 4.06 -1.05 -7.06
C SER A 176 3.99 0.17 -6.14
N GLU A 177 4.50 0.09 -4.91
CA GLU A 177 4.60 1.24 -4.00
C GLU A 177 5.60 2.29 -4.50
N ILE A 178 6.77 1.87 -4.97
CA ILE A 178 7.75 2.79 -5.60
C ILE A 178 7.13 3.44 -6.84
N PHE A 179 6.36 2.69 -7.62
CA PHE A 179 5.67 3.22 -8.79
C PHE A 179 4.59 4.25 -8.43
N VAL A 180 3.86 4.04 -7.32
CA VAL A 180 2.94 5.04 -6.77
C VAL A 180 3.68 6.32 -6.39
N LEU A 181 4.84 6.21 -5.74
CA LEU A 181 5.68 7.37 -5.42
C LEU A 181 6.05 8.14 -6.69
N LEU A 182 6.55 7.44 -7.71
CA LEU A 182 6.94 8.05 -8.98
C LEU A 182 5.75 8.72 -9.68
N SER A 183 4.59 8.07 -9.71
CA SER A 183 3.36 8.63 -10.27
C SER A 183 2.96 9.93 -9.56
N LEU A 184 3.05 9.98 -8.24
CA LEU A 184 2.71 11.18 -7.45
C LEU A 184 3.71 12.32 -7.67
N VAL A 185 5.01 12.00 -7.83
CA VAL A 185 6.03 12.99 -8.19
C VAL A 185 5.71 13.60 -9.55
N LEU A 186 5.41 12.77 -10.56
CA LEU A 186 5.02 13.26 -11.88
C LEU A 186 3.74 14.10 -11.83
N ASP A 187 2.72 13.67 -11.09
CA ASP A 187 1.48 14.44 -10.91
C ASP A 187 1.72 15.79 -10.22
N THR A 188 2.67 15.85 -9.29
CA THR A 188 3.08 17.09 -8.61
C THR A 188 3.85 18.02 -9.53
N LEU A 189 4.79 17.49 -10.33
CA LEU A 189 5.53 18.25 -11.34
C LEU A 189 4.61 18.81 -12.44
N LEU A 190 3.53 18.11 -12.74
CA LEU A 190 2.47 18.55 -13.66
C LEU A 190 1.42 19.46 -12.98
N PHE A 191 1.67 19.91 -11.74
CA PHE A 191 0.80 20.82 -10.97
C PHE A 191 -0.67 20.37 -10.89
N LYS A 192 -0.92 19.05 -10.78
CA LYS A 192 -2.29 18.52 -10.71
C LYS A 192 -2.91 18.72 -9.33
N GLY A 193 -3.60 19.82 -9.12
CA GLY A 193 -4.47 20.06 -7.96
C GLY A 193 -3.86 19.66 -6.61
N ILE A 194 -4.45 18.67 -5.92
CA ILE A 194 -4.07 18.21 -4.57
C ILE A 194 -2.89 17.21 -4.59
N ALA A 195 -2.24 16.97 -5.74
CA ALA A 195 -1.17 15.98 -5.88
C ALA A 195 0.03 16.26 -4.96
N GLY A 196 0.42 17.53 -4.80
CA GLY A 196 1.54 17.91 -3.92
C GLY A 196 1.29 17.56 -2.45
N PHE A 197 0.10 17.87 -1.92
CA PHE A 197 -0.29 17.46 -0.56
C PHE A 197 -0.32 15.93 -0.42
N THR A 198 -0.87 15.25 -1.44
CA THR A 198 -0.93 13.79 -1.47
C THR A 198 0.47 13.17 -1.42
N LEU A 199 1.42 13.74 -2.16
CA LEU A 199 2.82 13.31 -2.19
C LEU A 199 3.47 13.46 -0.81
N ILE A 200 3.26 14.60 -0.12
CA ILE A 200 3.83 14.83 1.21
C ILE A 200 3.33 13.75 2.19
N PHE A 201 2.01 13.55 2.29
CA PHE A 201 1.44 12.52 3.17
C PHE A 201 1.95 11.12 2.81
N TYR A 202 2.04 10.81 1.52
CA TYR A 202 2.54 9.52 1.08
C TYR A 202 4.01 9.32 1.43
N VAL A 203 4.87 10.31 1.22
CA VAL A 203 6.29 10.26 1.57
C VAL A 203 6.47 10.06 3.07
N THR A 204 5.68 10.77 3.91
CA THR A 204 5.73 10.58 5.37
C THR A 204 5.37 9.15 5.76
N ILE A 205 4.29 8.59 5.20
CA ILE A 205 3.89 7.20 5.51
C ILE A 205 4.89 6.20 4.90
N PHE A 206 5.36 6.43 3.69
CA PHE A 206 6.35 5.57 3.01
C PHE A 206 7.69 5.57 3.75
N TRP A 207 8.10 6.69 4.33
CA TRP A 207 9.23 6.75 5.24
C TRP A 207 9.01 5.87 6.47
N LEU A 208 7.81 5.88 7.05
CA LEU A 208 7.45 4.92 8.11
C LEU A 208 7.47 3.48 7.59
N LYS A 209 7.05 3.20 6.35
CA LYS A 209 7.15 1.86 5.76
C LYS A 209 8.59 1.40 5.57
N LEU A 210 9.49 2.26 5.09
CA LEU A 210 10.94 2.00 5.02
C LEU A 210 11.52 1.80 6.43
N ASN A 211 11.04 2.61 7.36
CA ASN A 211 11.05 2.42 8.80
C ASN A 211 10.82 0.96 9.16
N PHE A 212 9.59 0.49 9.01
CA PHE A 212 9.02 -0.63 9.74
C PHE A 212 8.80 -1.93 8.95
N SER A 213 8.88 -1.90 7.63
CA SER A 213 8.52 -3.01 6.77
C SER A 213 9.74 -3.67 6.07
N PRO A 214 10.03 -4.96 6.33
CA PRO A 214 11.21 -5.62 5.79
C PRO A 214 11.16 -5.82 4.26
N TYR A 215 9.97 -6.01 3.69
CA TYR A 215 9.85 -6.20 2.24
C TYR A 215 10.10 -4.89 1.47
N VAL A 216 9.69 -3.76 2.04
CA VAL A 216 9.95 -2.43 1.47
C VAL A 216 11.44 -2.11 1.57
N GLN A 217 12.07 -2.36 2.71
CA GLN A 217 13.53 -2.18 2.88
C GLN A 217 14.33 -2.99 1.86
N ASN A 218 14.03 -4.28 1.69
CA ASN A 218 14.73 -5.14 0.74
C ASN A 218 14.59 -4.65 -0.69
N THR A 219 13.40 -4.15 -1.06
CA THR A 219 13.16 -3.65 -2.42
C THR A 219 13.78 -2.28 -2.63
N ALA A 220 13.78 -1.42 -1.61
CA ALA A 220 14.50 -0.15 -1.64
C ALA A 220 16.01 -0.38 -1.79
N LEU A 221 16.60 -1.30 -1.02
CA LEU A 221 18.00 -1.70 -1.18
C LEU A 221 18.29 -2.24 -2.59
N TYR A 222 17.41 -3.08 -3.13
CA TYR A 222 17.56 -3.57 -4.50
C TYR A 222 17.51 -2.44 -5.54
N ALA A 223 16.57 -1.50 -5.40
CA ALA A 223 16.48 -0.32 -6.25
C ALA A 223 17.75 0.54 -6.14
N LEU A 224 18.22 0.83 -4.92
CA LEU A 224 19.46 1.57 -4.68
C LEU A 224 20.68 0.85 -5.26
N ASN A 225 20.76 -0.47 -5.19
CA ASN A 225 21.86 -1.20 -5.82
C ASN A 225 21.84 -1.08 -7.35
N LYS A 226 20.66 -1.01 -7.96
CA LYS A 226 20.53 -0.82 -9.42
C LYS A 226 20.97 0.57 -9.88
N PHE A 227 20.75 1.60 -9.07
CA PHE A 227 21.16 2.97 -9.38
C PHE A 227 22.62 3.29 -9.02
N ASP A 228 23.36 2.35 -8.42
CA ASP A 228 24.74 2.57 -7.98
C ASP A 228 25.70 2.94 -9.12
N GLY A 229 25.46 2.37 -10.31
CA GLY A 229 26.27 2.63 -11.50
C GLY A 229 26.00 3.97 -12.18
N VAL A 230 24.88 4.64 -11.85
CA VAL A 230 24.45 5.90 -12.50
C VAL A 230 24.90 7.13 -11.70
N ILE A 231 25.42 6.93 -10.49
CA ILE A 231 25.68 8.03 -9.56
C ILE A 231 27.08 8.59 -9.77
N PRO A 232 27.21 9.92 -9.93
CA PRO A 232 28.50 10.55 -10.10
C PRO A 232 29.36 10.39 -8.83
N ALA A 233 30.67 10.25 -9.01
CA ALA A 233 31.63 10.02 -7.94
C ALA A 233 31.53 11.06 -6.80
N SER A 234 31.14 12.31 -7.11
CA SER A 234 30.97 13.40 -6.15
C SER A 234 29.88 13.15 -5.09
N ARG A 235 28.84 12.37 -5.39
CA ARG A 235 27.74 12.06 -4.45
C ARG A 235 27.81 10.65 -3.87
N LYS A 236 28.86 9.89 -4.19
CA LYS A 236 29.01 8.49 -3.75
C LYS A 236 29.05 8.34 -2.22
N LYS A 237 29.62 9.31 -1.50
CA LYS A 237 29.67 9.29 -0.02
C LYS A 237 28.27 9.40 0.62
N GLN A 238 27.43 10.32 0.13
CA GLN A 238 26.04 10.47 0.61
C GLN A 238 25.19 9.26 0.24
N TRP A 239 25.44 8.70 -0.95
CA TRP A 239 24.78 7.49 -1.41
C TRP A 239 25.09 6.27 -0.54
N GLN A 240 26.37 6.04 -0.23
CA GLN A 240 26.76 4.95 0.67
C GLN A 240 26.20 5.14 2.08
N SER A 241 26.20 6.36 2.61
CA SER A 241 25.57 6.65 3.91
C SER A 241 24.08 6.27 3.94
N THR A 242 23.34 6.50 2.85
CA THR A 242 21.93 6.10 2.74
C THR A 242 21.76 4.58 2.70
N LYS A 243 22.65 3.87 1.98
CA LYS A 243 22.68 2.41 1.94
C LYS A 243 22.99 1.82 3.30
N ASP A 244 24.03 2.33 3.96
CA ASP A 244 24.47 1.88 5.29
C ASP A 244 23.37 2.07 6.33
N PHE A 245 22.64 3.19 6.27
CA PHE A 245 21.49 3.41 7.14
C PHE A 245 20.41 2.31 6.97
N LEU A 246 20.06 1.96 5.73
CA LEU A 246 19.07 0.92 5.46
C LEU A 246 19.56 -0.48 5.87
N ILE A 247 20.83 -0.79 5.61
CA ILE A 247 21.44 -2.08 5.99
C ILE A 247 21.50 -2.21 7.52
N ASN A 248 21.95 -1.17 8.22
CA ASN A 248 22.03 -1.17 9.69
C ASN A 248 20.64 -1.27 10.31
N SER A 249 19.66 -0.52 9.77
CA SER A 249 18.27 -0.60 10.21
C SER A 249 17.69 -2.00 10.03
N ALA A 250 17.99 -2.68 8.91
CA ALA A 250 17.57 -4.06 8.67
C ALA A 250 18.21 -5.04 9.67
N ARG A 251 19.53 -4.92 9.91
CA ARG A 251 20.28 -5.78 10.86
C ARG A 251 19.79 -5.62 12.30
N GLU A 252 19.57 -4.39 12.77
CA GLU A 252 19.07 -4.13 14.13
C GLU A 252 17.73 -4.82 14.40
N ARG A 253 16.89 -4.95 13.38
CA ARG A 253 15.57 -5.60 13.49
C ARG A 253 15.67 -7.10 13.57
N GLU A 254 16.52 -7.72 12.76
CA GLU A 254 16.75 -9.15 12.82
C GLU A 254 17.25 -9.53 14.21
N ALA A 255 18.25 -8.79 14.72
CA ALA A 255 18.75 -8.95 16.08
C ALA A 255 17.67 -8.73 17.15
N THR A 256 16.77 -7.76 16.96
CA THR A 256 15.67 -7.51 17.90
C THR A 256 14.62 -8.63 17.87
N ARG A 257 14.25 -9.13 16.69
CA ARG A 257 13.30 -10.24 16.53
C ARG A 257 13.85 -11.53 17.12
N GLU A 258 15.15 -11.78 16.95
CA GLU A 258 15.82 -12.92 17.55
C GLU A 258 15.82 -12.83 19.09
N LYS A 259 16.15 -11.66 19.65
CA LYS A 259 16.07 -11.42 21.10
C LYS A 259 14.66 -11.61 21.67
N VAL A 260 13.62 -11.21 20.94
CA VAL A 260 12.22 -11.44 21.36
C VAL A 260 11.88 -12.93 21.29
N ARG A 261 12.33 -13.63 20.25
CA ARG A 261 12.10 -15.08 20.11
C ARG A 261 12.77 -15.88 21.21
N LEU A 262 13.99 -15.52 21.60
CA LEU A 262 14.70 -16.19 22.71
C LEU A 262 14.03 -15.97 24.08
N ARG A 263 13.09 -15.04 24.18
CA ARG A 263 12.35 -14.73 25.42
C ARG A 263 10.94 -15.34 25.47
N LEU A 264 10.48 -15.93 24.37
CA LEU A 264 9.18 -16.59 24.23
C LEU A 264 9.38 -18.11 24.20
#